data_AF-A0A6P0TL18-F1
#
_entry.id   AF-A0A6P0TL18-F1
#
_cell.length_a   1.000
_cell.length_b   1.000
_cell.length_c   1.000
_cell.angle_alpha   90.00
_cell.angle_beta   90.00
_cell.angle_gamma   90.00
#
_symmetry.space_group_name_H-M   'P 1'
#
loop_
_entity.id
_entity.type
_entity.pdbx_description
1 polymer ?
#
loop_
_entity_poly.entity_id
_entity_poly.type
_entity_poly.pdbx_seq_one_letter_code
_entity_poly.pdbx_strand_id
1 'polypeptide(L)' 'MRKGFSELEIGQVAASGLLENKASIRVMEKVGLKFERNFVYSEFQQQGVKYSLSKDDFYLLEKERQNNQE' A
#
# COMPACT_ATOMS: atom_id res chain seq x y z
N MET A 1 -1.78 2.67 -9.72
CA MET A 1 -0.42 2.18 -9.41
C MET A 1 0.39 1.86 -10.65
N ARG A 2 -0.14 1.12 -11.64
CA ARG A 2 0.57 0.80 -12.90
C ARG A 2 1.24 2.01 -13.56
N LYS A 3 0.51 3.09 -13.83
CA LYS A 3 1.08 4.35 -14.38
C LYS A 3 2.27 4.87 -13.56
N GLY A 4 2.16 4.87 -12.24
CA GLY A 4 3.25 5.33 -11.35
C GLY A 4 4.51 4.48 -11.46
N PHE A 5 4.37 3.15 -11.41
CA PHE A 5 5.51 2.24 -11.47
C PHE A 5 6.11 2.09 -12.88
N SER A 6 5.26 2.06 -13.91
CA SER A 6 5.65 1.78 -15.30
C SER A 6 6.07 3.02 -16.10
N GLU A 7 5.45 4.18 -15.87
CA GLU A 7 5.70 5.39 -16.65
C GLU A 7 6.45 6.47 -15.87
N LEU A 8 6.16 6.60 -14.57
CA LEU A 8 6.75 7.65 -13.71
C LEU A 8 7.95 7.15 -12.88
N GLU A 9 8.36 5.89 -13.09
CA GLU A 9 9.50 5.25 -12.42
C GLU A 9 9.49 5.35 -10.88
N ILE A 10 8.31 5.41 -10.27
CA ILE A 10 8.17 5.49 -8.82
C ILE A 10 8.76 4.23 -8.17
N GLY A 11 9.65 4.38 -7.19
CA GLY A 11 10.24 3.24 -6.47
C GLY A 11 9.31 2.61 -5.43
N GLN A 12 8.46 3.43 -4.80
CA GLN A 12 7.55 3.00 -3.75
C GLN A 12 6.31 3.90 -3.68
N VAL A 13 5.15 3.30 -3.42
CA VAL A 13 3.92 4.00 -3.04
C VAL A 13 3.65 3.71 -1.58
N ALA A 14 3.31 4.73 -0.79
CA ALA A 14 2.92 4.58 0.60
C ALA A 14 1.56 5.24 0.86
N ALA A 15 0.80 4.64 1.77
CA ALA A 15 -0.45 5.19 2.28
C ALA A 15 -0.42 5.14 3.81
N SER A 16 -1.09 6.11 4.43
CA SER A 16 -1.31 6.09 5.87
C SER A 16 -2.75 6.46 6.19
N GLY A 17 -3.21 6.04 7.35
CA GLY A 17 -4.54 6.36 7.85
C GLY A 17 -4.65 6.12 9.34
N LEU A 18 -5.77 6.51 9.92
CA LEU A 18 -6.06 6.24 11.32
C LEU A 18 -6.20 4.74 11.57
N LEU A 19 -5.64 4.26 12.68
CA LEU A 19 -5.65 2.85 13.08
C LEU A 19 -7.08 2.30 13.26
N GLU A 20 -8.02 3.16 13.66
CA GLU A 20 -9.43 2.84 13.81
C GLU A 20 -10.19 2.74 12.48
N ASN A 21 -9.67 3.32 11.39
CA ASN A 21 -10.34 3.31 10.09
C ASN A 21 -10.10 1.98 9.36
N LYS A 22 -10.83 0.95 9.78
CA LYS A 22 -10.76 -0.40 9.19
C LYS A 22 -11.16 -0.44 7.72
N ALA A 23 -12.02 0.49 7.27
CA ALA A 23 -12.41 0.56 5.86
C ALA A 23 -11.21 0.96 4.98
N SER A 24 -10.49 2.01 5.34
CA SER A 24 -9.27 2.44 4.63
C SER A 24 -8.19 1.37 4.67
N ILE A 25 -7.99 0.71 5.82
CA ILE A 25 -7.02 -0.38 5.96
C ILE A 25 -7.33 -1.52 4.98
N ARG A 26 -8.59 -1.96 4.90
CA ARG A 26 -9.01 -3.01 3.96
C ARG A 26 -8.76 -2.62 2.51
N VAL A 27 -8.93 -1.34 2.16
CA VAL A 27 -8.61 -0.86 0.81
C VAL A 27 -7.10 -0.93 0.54
N MET A 28 -6.26 -0.48 1.48
CA MET A 28 -4.80 -0.56 1.34
C MET A 28 -4.33 -2.00 1.13
N GLU A 29 -4.85 -2.94 1.93
CA GLU A 29 -4.56 -4.37 1.80
C GLU A 29 -5.07 -4.93 0.47
N LYS A 30 -6.31 -4.60 0.08
CA LYS A 30 -6.92 -5.09 -1.17
C LYS A 30 -6.15 -4.67 -2.42
N VAL A 31 -5.56 -3.48 -2.42
CA VAL A 31 -4.76 -3.01 -3.56
C VAL A 31 -3.32 -3.55 -3.53
N GLY A 32 -2.95 -4.29 -2.49
CA GLY A 32 -1.66 -4.99 -2.36
C GLY A 32 -0.60 -4.26 -1.56
N LEU A 33 -0.93 -3.15 -0.88
CA LEU A 33 0.04 -2.53 0.03
C LEU A 33 0.22 -3.43 1.27
N LYS A 34 1.45 -3.50 1.75
CA LYS A 34 1.85 -4.27 2.92
C LYS A 34 1.97 -3.36 4.14
N PHE A 35 1.58 -3.86 5.31
CA PHE A 35 1.77 -3.15 6.57
C PHE A 35 3.26 -2.90 6.83
N GLU A 36 3.60 -1.68 7.21
CA GLU A 36 4.97 -1.29 7.56
C GLU A 36 5.11 -1.06 9.06
N ARG A 37 4.29 -0.16 9.63
CA ARG A 37 4.34 0.18 11.07
C ARG A 37 3.10 0.94 11.55
N ASN A 38 2.93 0.93 12.87
CA ASN A 38 2.09 1.89 13.58
C ASN A 38 2.90 3.16 13.92
N PHE A 39 2.23 4.29 14.04
CA PHE A 39 2.84 5.55 14.49
C PHE A 39 1.80 6.44 15.18
N VAL A 40 2.23 7.55 15.75
CA VAL A 40 1.35 8.55 16.36
C VAL A 40 1.41 9.84 15.54
N TYR A 41 0.27 10.34 15.10
CA TYR A 41 0.18 11.68 14.51
C TYR A 41 0.40 12.72 15.61
N SER A 42 1.49 13.48 15.53
CA SER A 42 1.92 14.42 16.57
C SER A 42 0.87 15.50 16.86
N GLU A 43 0.18 15.98 15.82
CA GLU A 43 -0.79 17.08 15.91
C GLU A 43 -2.05 16.72 16.72
N PHE A 44 -2.50 15.47 16.66
CA PHE A 44 -3.77 15.04 17.26
C PHE A 44 -3.62 13.89 18.26
N GLN A 45 -2.38 13.42 18.50
CA GLN A 45 -2.06 12.26 19.34
C GLN A 45 -2.84 10.98 18.95
N GLN A 46 -3.24 10.88 17.68
CA GLN A 46 -3.99 9.75 17.14
C GLN A 46 -3.07 8.66 16.62
N GLN A 47 -3.46 7.40 16.84
CA GLN A 47 -2.74 6.24 16.32
C GLN A 47 -2.98 6.11 14.82
N GLY A 48 -1.90 6.09 14.05
CA GLY A 48 -1.86 5.89 12.61
C GLY A 48 -1.23 4.56 12.23
N VAL A 49 -1.53 4.10 11.03
CA VAL A 49 -0.90 2.96 10.38
C VAL A 49 -0.29 3.40 9.06
N LYS A 50 0.88 2.84 8.72
CA LYS A 50 1.54 3.04 7.44
C LYS A 50 1.60 1.71 6.69
N TYR A 51 1.23 1.78 5.42
CA TYR A 51 1.31 0.70 4.46
C TYR A 51 2.13 1.16 3.25
N SER A 52 2.84 0.25 2.59
CA SER A 52 3.61 0.56 1.40
C SER A 52 3.66 -0.59 0.39
N LEU A 53 3.95 -0.25 -0.86
CA LEU A 53 4.18 -1.20 -1.96
C LEU A 53 5.40 -0.73 -2.76
N SER A 54 6.42 -1.57 -2.87
CA SER A 54 7.58 -1.31 -3.71
C SER A 54 7.29 -1.64 -5.18
N LYS A 55 8.11 -1.09 -6.07
CA LYS A 55 8.06 -1.41 -7.50
C LYS A 55 8.23 -2.92 -7.76
N ASP A 56 9.15 -3.56 -7.04
CA ASP A 56 9.43 -5.00 -7.19
C ASP A 56 8.24 -5.86 -6.74
N ASP A 57 7.67 -5.54 -5.58
CA ASP A 57 6.48 -6.23 -5.08
C ASP A 57 5.28 -6.04 -6.02
N PHE A 58 5.14 -4.86 -6.62
CA PHE A 58 4.08 -4.59 -7.59
C PHE A 58 4.21 -5.51 -8.82
N TYR A 59 5.40 -5.69 -9.37
CA TYR A 59 5.60 -6.58 -10.52
C TYR A 59 5.38 -8.06 -10.17
N LEU A 60 5.75 -8.48 -8.96
CA LEU A 60 5.46 -9.83 -8.48
C LEU A 60 3.96 -10.09 -8.42
N LEU A 61 3.19 -9.16 -7.82
CA LEU A 61 1.73 -9.25 -7.73
C LEU A 61 1.06 -9.25 -9.11
N GLU A 62 1.53 -8.45 -10.07
CA GLU A 62 0.97 -8.44 -11.42
C GLU A 62 1.24 -9.76 -12.16
N LYS A 63 2.41 -10.37 -11.95
CA LYS A 63 2.73 -11.69 -12.51
C LYS A 63 1.83 -12.79 -11.93
N GLU A 64 1.60 -12.79 -10.62
CA GLU A 64 0.69 -13.74 -9.97
C GLU A 64 -0.76 -13.59 -10.46
N ARG A 65 -1.22 -12.34 -10.66
CA ARG A 65 -2.56 -12.07 -11.19
C ARG A 65 -2.75 -12.58 -12.62
N GLN A 66 -1.72 -12.52 -13.44
CA GLN A 66 -1.76 -13.07 -14.80
C GLN A 66 -1.84 -14.59 -14.79
N ASN A 67 -1.04 -15.26 -13.95
CA ASN A 67 -1.03 -16.72 -13.84
C ASN A 67 -2.34 -17.32 -13.29
N ASN A 68 -3.11 -16.56 -12.51
CA ASN A 68 -4.38 -17.02 -11.92
C ASN A 68 -5.61 -16.76 -12.81
N GLN A 69 -5.41 -16.20 -14.01
CA GLN A 69 -6.47 -15.94 -14.99
C GLN A 69 -6.42 -16.91 -16.19
N GLU A 70 -5.46 -17.83 -16.22
CA GLU A 70 -5.32 -18.95 -17.18
C GLU A 70 -5.81 -20.27 -16.57
#